data_AF-A0A7C6CUZ2-F1
#
_entry.id   AF-A0A7C6CUZ2-F1
#
_cell.length_a   1.000
_cell.length_b   1.000
_cell.length_c   1.000
_cell.angle_alpha   90.00
_cell.angle_beta   90.00
_cell.angle_gamma   90.00
#
_symmetry.space_group_name_H-M   'P 1'
#
loop_
_entity.id
_entity.type
_entity.pdbx_description
1 polymer ?
#
loop_
_entity_poly.entity_id
_entity_poly.type
_entity_poly.pdbx_seq_one_letter_code
_entity_poly.pdbx_strand_id
1 'polypeptide(L)'
;MIQNENENDYTQYVFYMLKCILEAYRKLHYIMEVNTDNGSTIDGVYKIIFNSATPINKHVTKNVLYATSSATIEKALAALVKDGKIQPMTKGRYSKYFRL
;
A
#
# COMPACT_ATOMS: atom_id res chain seq x y z
N MET A 1 -31.48 27.74 38.56
CA MET A 1 -30.92 27.67 37.20
C MET A 1 -29.63 26.88 37.30
N ILE A 2 -29.60 25.65 36.79
CA ILE A 2 -28.38 24.82 36.81
C ILE A 2 -27.62 25.20 35.53
N GLN A 3 -26.44 25.81 35.70
CA GLN A 3 -25.50 26.04 34.61
C GLN A 3 -25.03 24.68 34.09
N ASN A 4 -25.34 24.36 32.85
CA ASN A 4 -24.65 23.29 32.13
C ASN A 4 -23.22 23.77 31.89
N GLU A 5 -22.27 23.29 32.69
CA GLU A 5 -20.85 23.37 32.36
C GLU A 5 -20.65 22.55 31.07
N ASN A 6 -20.60 23.28 29.96
CA ASN A 6 -20.39 22.73 28.64
C ASN A 6 -18.89 22.40 28.49
N GLU A 7 -18.42 21.39 29.21
CA GLU A 7 -17.08 20.84 29.04
C GLU A 7 -17.01 20.19 27.65
N ASN A 8 -16.27 20.80 26.73
CA ASN A 8 -16.03 20.19 25.42
C ASN A 8 -15.24 18.89 25.61
N ASP A 9 -15.91 17.76 25.39
CA ASP A 9 -15.24 16.46 25.27
C ASP A 9 -14.54 16.34 23.91
N TYR A 10 -13.21 16.55 23.91
CA TYR A 10 -12.37 16.41 22.73
C TYR A 10 -11.87 14.98 22.48
N THR A 11 -12.29 14.00 23.29
CA THR A 11 -11.77 12.62 23.25
C THR A 11 -11.88 12.03 21.85
N GLN A 12 -13.03 12.18 21.19
CA GLN A 12 -13.24 11.69 19.82
C GLN A 12 -12.29 12.33 18.81
N TYR A 13 -12.04 13.63 18.93
CA TYR A 13 -11.11 14.34 18.05
C TYR A 13 -9.67 13.86 18.25
N VAL A 14 -9.24 13.73 19.50
CA VAL A 14 -7.90 13.23 19.84
C VAL A 14 -7.71 11.80 19.34
N PHE A 15 -8.68 10.90 19.58
CA PHE A 15 -8.63 9.53 19.07
C PHE A 15 -8.59 9.48 17.54
N TYR A 16 -9.36 10.32 16.86
CA TYR A 16 -9.32 10.42 15.41
C TYR A 16 -7.94 10.86 14.92
N MET A 17 -7.36 11.91 15.51
CA MET A 17 -6.04 12.40 15.13
C MET A 17 -4.95 11.34 15.36
N LEU A 18 -5.00 10.63 16.50
CA LEU A 18 -4.07 9.54 16.79
C LEU A 18 -4.20 8.39 15.78
N LYS A 19 -5.42 8.04 15.36
CA LYS A 19 -5.63 7.05 14.28
C LYS A 19 -5.03 7.52 12.96
N CYS A 20 -5.23 8.78 12.58
CA CYS A 20 -4.64 9.33 11.35
C CYS A 20 -3.10 9.26 11.39
N ILE A 21 -2.49 9.63 12.51
CA ILE A 21 -1.03 9.56 12.69
C ILE A 21 -0.55 8.10 12.62
N LEU A 22 -1.25 7.19 13.30
CA LEU A 22 -0.90 5.77 13.30
C LEU A 22 -0.95 5.17 11.89
N GLU A 23 -1.99 5.47 11.12
CA GLU A 23 -2.12 4.98 9.74
C GLU A 23 -1.06 5.60 8.80
N ALA A 24 -0.75 6.88 8.98
CA ALA A 24 0.33 7.53 8.24
C ALA A 24 1.69 6.90 8.55
N TYR A 25 1.97 6.61 9.83
CA TYR A 25 3.20 5.95 10.25
C TYR A 25 3.29 4.53 9.69
N ARG A 26 2.23 3.72 9.79
CA ARG A 26 2.20 2.36 9.23
C ARG A 26 2.47 2.37 7.73
N LYS A 27 1.83 3.29 6.99
CA LYS A 27 2.05 3.45 5.56
C LYS A 27 3.50 3.84 5.23
N LEU A 28 4.07 4.78 5.98
CA LEU A 28 5.46 5.20 5.81
C LEU A 28 6.43 4.06 6.10
N HIS A 29 6.27 3.37 7.23
CA HIS A 29 7.10 2.25 7.64
C HIS A 29 7.11 1.16 6.56
N TYR A 30 5.93 0.81 6.04
CA TYR A 30 5.81 -0.15 4.95
C TYR A 30 6.53 0.28 3.66
N ILE A 31 6.40 1.56 3.26
CA ILE A 31 7.14 2.09 2.10
C ILE A 31 8.64 1.99 2.34
N MET A 32 9.13 2.35 3.53
CA MET A 32 10.55 2.24 3.85
C MET A 32 11.00 0.77 3.78
N GLU A 33 10.29 -0.13 4.46
CA GLU A 33 10.61 -1.55 4.52
C GLU A 33 10.75 -2.19 3.12
N VAL A 34 9.86 -1.83 2.18
CA VAL A 34 9.91 -2.35 0.80
C VAL A 34 11.08 -1.75 -0.01
N ASN A 35 11.51 -0.52 0.27
CA ASN A 35 12.56 0.16 -0.51
C ASN A 35 13.96 0.05 0.12
N THR A 36 14.08 -0.28 1.41
CA THR A 36 15.36 -0.52 2.07
C THR A 36 15.78 -1.99 2.04
N ASP A 37 14.89 -2.88 1.61
CA ASP A 37 15.21 -4.29 1.41
C ASP A 37 16.24 -4.42 0.27
N ASN A 38 17.29 -5.22 0.46
CA ASN A 38 18.33 -5.43 -0.56
C ASN A 38 17.87 -6.39 -1.69
N GLY A 39 16.57 -6.68 -1.76
CA GLY A 39 15.97 -7.55 -2.75
C GLY A 39 15.90 -6.92 -4.14
N SER A 40 15.60 -7.76 -5.15
CA SER A 40 15.39 -7.27 -6.51
C SER A 40 14.08 -6.48 -6.62
N THR A 41 13.92 -5.70 -7.69
CA THR A 41 12.64 -5.05 -7.99
C THR A 41 11.48 -6.06 -8.10
N ILE A 42 11.76 -7.28 -8.57
CA ILE A 42 10.76 -8.35 -8.66
C ILE A 42 10.29 -8.75 -7.26
N ASP A 43 11.21 -8.90 -6.31
CA ASP A 43 10.89 -9.23 -4.92
C ASP A 43 10.05 -8.13 -4.26
N GLY A 44 10.42 -6.87 -4.49
CA GLY A 44 9.65 -5.71 -4.01
C GLY A 44 8.22 -5.69 -4.57
N VAL A 45 8.05 -5.90 -5.88
CA VAL A 45 6.72 -5.98 -6.51
C VAL A 45 5.91 -7.15 -5.95
N TYR A 46 6.54 -8.31 -5.76
CA TYR A 46 5.89 -9.49 -5.19
C TYR A 46 5.44 -9.24 -3.74
N LYS A 47 6.32 -8.71 -2.89
CA LYS A 47 6.01 -8.35 -1.49
C LYS A 47 4.80 -7.42 -1.41
N ILE A 48 4.69 -6.45 -2.33
CA ILE A 48 3.55 -5.54 -2.38
C ILE A 48 2.24 -6.24 -2.71
N ILE A 49 2.24 -7.12 -3.71
CA ILE A 49 1.02 -7.86 -4.10
C ILE A 49 0.65 -8.90 -3.05
N PHE A 50 1.64 -9.54 -2.42
CA PHE A 50 1.40 -10.57 -1.44
C PHE A 50 0.77 -10.00 -0.17
N ASN A 51 1.29 -8.87 0.30
CA ASN A 51 0.82 -8.18 1.50
C ASN A 51 -0.51 -7.41 1.28
N SER A 52 -1.01 -7.32 0.05
CA SER A 52 -2.27 -6.61 -0.20
C SER A 52 -3.48 -7.47 0.18
N ALA A 53 -4.42 -6.87 0.92
CA ALA A 53 -5.70 -7.52 1.23
C ALA A 53 -6.62 -7.58 0.00
N THR A 54 -6.43 -6.68 -0.96
CA THR A 54 -7.25 -6.56 -2.17
C THR A 54 -6.38 -6.56 -3.43
N PRO A 55 -6.95 -6.83 -4.62
CA PRO A 55 -6.21 -6.75 -5.87
C PRO A 55 -5.66 -5.35 -6.12
N ILE A 56 -4.35 -5.25 -6.36
CA ILE A 56 -3.66 -3.97 -6.53
C ILE A 56 -3.40 -3.65 -8.00
N ASN A 57 -3.48 -2.36 -8.34
CA ASN A 57 -3.10 -1.89 -9.66
C ASN A 57 -1.61 -1.48 -9.70
N LYS A 58 -1.08 -1.28 -10.91
CA LYS A 58 0.31 -0.84 -11.09
C LYS A 58 0.64 0.51 -10.44
N HIS A 59 -0.34 1.41 -10.30
CA HIS A 59 -0.15 2.73 -9.70
C HIS A 59 0.11 2.62 -8.20
N VAL A 60 -0.56 1.71 -7.49
CA VAL A 60 -0.31 1.43 -6.08
C VAL A 60 1.12 0.92 -5.91
N THR A 61 1.55 -0.04 -6.74
CA THR A 61 2.93 -0.55 -6.71
C THR A 61 3.95 0.56 -6.95
N LYS A 62 3.69 1.46 -7.91
CA LYS A 62 4.55 2.63 -8.20
C LYS A 62 4.60 3.64 -7.05
N ASN A 63 3.50 3.84 -6.33
CA ASN A 63 3.48 4.73 -5.17
C ASN A 63 4.31 4.17 -4.00
N VAL A 64 4.38 2.83 -3.87
CA VAL A 64 5.22 2.18 -2.86
C VAL A 64 6.68 2.14 -3.33
N LEU A 65 6.96 1.63 -4.53
CA LEU A 65 8.30 1.63 -5.15
C LEU A 65 8.58 2.95 -5.88
N TYR A 66 8.61 4.05 -5.13
CA TYR A 66 8.64 5.40 -5.69
C TYR A 66 9.87 5.67 -6.58
N ALA A 67 11.03 5.11 -6.24
CA ALA A 67 12.28 5.26 -6.99
C ALA A 67 12.34 4.43 -8.29
N THR A 68 11.48 3.41 -8.43
CA THR A 68 11.53 2.46 -9.55
C THR A 68 10.72 2.97 -10.74
N SER A 69 11.26 2.92 -11.96
CA SER A 69 10.51 3.34 -13.16
C SER A 69 9.27 2.49 -13.42
N SER A 70 8.22 3.08 -14.02
CA SER A 70 7.01 2.33 -14.38
C SER A 70 7.29 1.16 -15.34
N ALA A 71 8.23 1.33 -16.28
CA ALA A 71 8.63 0.28 -17.21
C ALA A 71 9.29 -0.91 -16.48
N THR A 72 10.10 -0.64 -15.46
CA THR A 72 10.71 -1.70 -14.64
C THR A 72 9.66 -2.44 -13.82
N ILE A 73 8.68 -1.73 -13.25
CA ILE A 73 7.54 -2.35 -12.53
C ILE A 73 6.72 -3.23 -13.48
N GLU A 74 6.45 -2.77 -14.70
CA GLU A 74 5.70 -3.55 -15.70
C GLU A 74 6.45 -4.84 -16.10
N LYS A 75 7.78 -4.76 -16.29
CA LYS A 75 8.60 -5.95 -16.52
C LYS A 75 8.56 -6.93 -15.35
N ALA A 76 8.65 -6.44 -14.12
CA ALA A 76 8.57 -7.27 -12.91
C ALA A 76 7.20 -7.94 -12.76
N LEU A 77 6.11 -7.21 -13.00
CA LEU A 77 4.75 -7.77 -13.01
C LEU A 77 4.61 -8.88 -14.07
N ALA A 78 5.12 -8.65 -15.28
CA ALA A 78 5.07 -9.64 -16.35
C ALA A 78 5.88 -10.91 -16.00
N ALA A 79 7.05 -10.75 -15.37
CA ALA A 79 7.85 -11.87 -14.89
C ALA A 79 7.10 -12.69 -13.81
N LEU A 80 6.52 -12.03 -12.81
CA LEU A 80 5.77 -12.71 -11.75
C LEU A 80 4.52 -13.44 -12.26
N VAL A 81 3.83 -12.88 -13.27
CA VAL A 81 2.71 -13.56 -13.95
C VAL A 81 3.22 -14.78 -14.70
N LYS A 82 4.32 -14.65 -15.45
CA LYS A 82 4.93 -15.76 -16.21
C LYS A 82 5.38 -16.89 -15.28
N ASP A 83 5.90 -16.55 -14.11
CA ASP A 83 6.38 -17.51 -13.10
C ASP A 83 5.25 -18.08 -12.23
N GLY A 84 3.98 -17.71 -12.49
CA GLY A 84 2.83 -18.21 -11.75
C GLY A 84 2.80 -17.79 -10.28
N LYS A 85 3.43 -16.66 -9.93
CA LYS A 85 3.44 -16.12 -8.55
C LYS A 85 2.25 -15.21 -8.27
N ILE A 86 1.73 -14.57 -9.30
CA ILE A 86 0.57 -13.67 -9.25
C ILE A 86 -0.32 -13.91 -10.47
N GLN A 87 -1.58 -13.48 -10.38
CA GLN A 87 -2.52 -13.54 -11.48
C GLN A 87 -3.19 -12.18 -11.75
N PRO A 88 -3.43 -11.84 -13.03
CA PRO A 88 -4.22 -10.67 -13.38
C PRO A 88 -5.71 -10.93 -13.11
N MET A 89 -6.34 -10.12 -12.25
CA MET A 89 -7.78 -10.16 -11.95
C MET A 89 -8.61 -9.40 -12.98
N THR A 90 -7.99 -8.47 -13.71
CA THR A 90 -8.64 -7.66 -14.75
C THR A 90 -7.62 -7.34 -15.83
N LYS A 91 -8.03 -7.25 -17.10
CA LYS A 91 -7.16 -6.90 -18.23
C LYS A 91 -7.40 -5.45 -18.68
N GLY A 92 -6.34 -4.77 -19.13
CA GLY A 92 -6.40 -3.44 -19.74
C GLY A 92 -5.58 -2.37 -19.01
N ARG A 93 -5.89 -1.09 -19.25
CA ARG A 93 -5.16 0.04 -18.63
C ARG A 93 -5.19 0.01 -17.10
N TYR A 94 -6.22 -0.60 -16.53
CA TYR A 94 -6.46 -0.73 -15.10
C TYR A 94 -6.28 -2.17 -14.59
N SER A 95 -5.41 -2.96 -15.23
CA SER A 95 -5.10 -4.31 -14.76
C SER A 95 -4.77 -4.31 -13.28
N LYS A 96 -5.44 -5.22 -12.55
CA LYS A 96 -5.19 -5.49 -11.15
C LYS A 96 -4.57 -6.87 -11.01
N TYR A 97 -3.67 -7.02 -10.05
CA TYR A 97 -2.98 -8.25 -9.77
C TYR A 97 -3.31 -8.71 -8.36
N PHE A 98 -3.39 -10.02 -8.18
CA PHE A 98 -3.53 -10.63 -6.87
C PHE A 98 -2.63 -11.84 -6.79
N ARG A 99 -2.22 -12.20 -5.57
CA ARG A 99 -1.49 -13.44 -5.33
C ARG A 99 -2.35 -14.63 -5.77
N LEU A 100 -1.68 -15.66 -6.27
CA LEU A 100 -2.27 -16.99 -6.44
C LEU A 100 -2.40 -17.68 -5.07
#